data_AF-A0A0G1NZV1-F1
#
_entry.id   AF-A0A0G1NZV1-F1
#
_cell.length_a   1.000
_cell.length_b   1.000
_cell.length_c   1.000
_cell.angle_alpha   90.00
_cell.angle_beta   90.00
_cell.angle_gamma   90.00
#
_symmetry.space_group_name_H-M   'P 1'
#
loop_
_entity.id
_entity.type
_entity.pdbx_description
1 polymer ?
#
loop_
_entity_poly.entity_id
_entity_poly.type
_entity_poly.pdbx_seq_one_letter_code
_entity_poly.pdbx_strand_id
1 'polypeptide(L)'
;MSDQSIQVFEQIKKLNEFHSEYWTARDLAKVLEYSDYRNFETAIKKAKQSCKNSGQSIQYHFVDFTETIEMPKSASKNISNIMLSR
;
A
#
# COMPACT_ATOMS: atom_id res chain seq x y z
N MET A 1 16.06 -8.18 17.43
CA MET A 1 15.00 -8.76 16.57
C MET A 1 14.32 -7.66 15.75
N SER A 2 15.06 -6.86 14.98
CA SER A 2 14.52 -5.67 14.31
C SER A 2 14.84 -5.54 12.82
N ASP A 3 15.85 -6.26 12.31
CA ASP A 3 16.35 -6.02 10.94
C ASP A 3 15.53 -6.68 9.82
N GLN A 4 15.05 -7.91 10.03
CA GLN A 4 14.35 -8.65 8.97
C GLN A 4 13.03 -7.98 8.56
N SER A 5 12.28 -7.42 9.50
CA SER A 5 11.00 -6.77 9.19
C SER A 5 11.16 -5.55 8.29
N ILE A 6 12.20 -4.74 8.53
CA ILE A 6 12.52 -3.55 7.72
C ILE A 6 12.90 -4.00 6.31
N GLN A 7 13.71 -5.04 6.18
CA GLN A 7 14.13 -5.55 4.87
C GLN A 7 12.96 -6.00 3.99
N VAL A 8 11.90 -6.59 4.55
CA VAL A 8 10.76 -7.05 3.74
C VAL A 8 9.97 -5.87 3.17
N PHE A 9 9.79 -4.78 3.92
CA PHE A 9 9.14 -3.58 3.38
C PHE A 9 10.00 -2.90 2.32
N GLU A 10 11.32 -2.85 2.50
CA GLU A 10 12.21 -2.27 1.48
C GLU A 10 12.20 -3.06 0.16
N GLN A 11 11.95 -4.37 0.18
CA GLN A 11 11.84 -5.20 -1.03
C GLN A 11 10.63 -4.87 -1.91
N ILE A 12 9.53 -4.43 -1.31
CA ILE A 12 8.30 -4.07 -2.04
C ILE A 12 8.17 -2.56 -2.28
N LYS A 13 9.22 -1.81 -1.97
CA LYS A 13 9.30 -0.37 -2.23
C LYS A 13 9.25 -0.09 -3.72
N LYS A 14 8.51 0.94 -4.10
CA LYS A 14 8.42 1.46 -5.46
C LYS A 14 8.83 2.93 -5.46
N LEU A 15 9.28 3.42 -6.61
CA LEU A 15 9.57 4.83 -6.85
C LEU A 15 8.58 5.37 -7.86
N ASN A 16 8.05 6.56 -7.60
CA ASN A 16 7.21 7.26 -8.57
C ASN A 16 8.07 8.08 -9.55
N GLU A 17 7.43 8.77 -10.48
CA GLU A 17 8.09 9.64 -11.47
C GLU A 17 8.95 10.76 -10.83
N PHE A 18 8.68 11.12 -9.58
CA PHE A 18 9.41 12.11 -8.80
C PHE A 18 10.50 11.50 -7.90
N HIS A 19 10.87 10.23 -8.12
CA HIS A 19 11.81 9.48 -7.27
C HIS A 19 11.42 9.42 -5.79
N SER A 20 10.13 9.61 -5.49
CA SER A 20 9.62 9.47 -4.12
C SER A 20 9.21 8.03 -3.85
N GLU A 21 9.56 7.57 -2.65
CA GLU A 21 9.27 6.21 -2.20
C GLU A 21 7.78 6.03 -1.90
N TYR A 22 7.20 4.94 -2.37
CA TYR A 22 5.85 4.54 -2.02
C TYR A 22 5.69 3.02 -1.99
N TRP A 23 4.62 2.59 -1.34
CA TRP A 23 4.18 1.20 -1.27
C TRP A 23 2.72 1.11 -1.70
N THR A 24 2.30 -0.06 -2.17
CA THR A 24 0.87 -0.29 -2.41
C THR A 24 0.23 -1.01 -1.23
N ALA A 25 -1.02 -0.67 -0.93
CA ALA A 25 -1.78 -1.33 0.15
C ALA A 25 -1.87 -2.84 -0.07
N ARG A 26 -1.97 -3.30 -1.33
CA ARG A 26 -2.03 -4.73 -1.65
C ARG A 26 -0.70 -5.46 -1.40
N ASP A 27 0.43 -4.82 -1.70
CA ASP A 27 1.75 -5.42 -1.40
C ASP A 27 2.01 -5.45 0.10
N LEU A 28 1.67 -4.38 0.81
CA LEU A 28 1.74 -4.34 2.28
C LEU A 28 0.85 -5.41 2.92
N ALA A 29 -0.37 -5.59 2.45
CA ALA A 29 -1.27 -6.63 2.96
C ALA A 29 -0.65 -8.03 2.83
N LYS A 30 -0.02 -8.33 1.70
CA LYS A 30 0.65 -9.64 1.46
C LYS A 30 1.85 -9.84 2.38
N VAL A 31 2.72 -8.84 2.49
CA VAL A 31 3.92 -8.88 3.34
C VAL A 31 3.55 -9.00 4.82
N LEU A 32 2.45 -8.38 5.23
CA LEU A 32 1.90 -8.48 6.59
C LEU A 32 1.00 -9.70 6.78
N GLU A 33 0.98 -10.62 5.81
CA GLU A 33 0.27 -11.90 5.88
C GLU A 33 -1.25 -11.79 6.10
N TYR A 34 -1.87 -10.71 5.62
CA TYR A 34 -3.32 -10.59 5.59
C TYR A 34 -3.91 -11.53 4.53
N SER A 35 -4.68 -12.51 4.99
CA SER A 35 -5.36 -13.49 4.13
C SER A 35 -6.49 -12.90 3.27
N ASP A 36 -7.16 -11.85 3.77
CA ASP A 36 -8.16 -11.09 3.01
C ASP A 36 -7.82 -9.59 3.06
N TYR A 37 -7.70 -8.98 1.88
CA TYR A 37 -7.44 -7.55 1.73
C TYR A 37 -8.49 -6.68 2.45
N ARG A 38 -9.74 -7.13 2.57
CA ARG A 38 -10.80 -6.39 3.29
C ARG A 38 -10.49 -6.19 4.77
N ASN A 39 -9.78 -7.12 5.38
CA ASN A 39 -9.30 -6.96 6.75
C ASN A 39 -8.20 -5.89 6.82
N PHE A 40 -7.33 -5.84 5.81
CA PHE A 40 -6.30 -4.82 5.69
C PHE A 40 -6.87 -3.42 5.43
N GLU A 41 -7.98 -3.30 4.68
CA GLU A 41 -8.66 -2.01 4.49
C GLU A 41 -9.05 -1.35 5.81
N THR A 42 -9.36 -2.13 6.85
CA THR A 42 -9.63 -1.60 8.19
C THR A 42 -8.37 -1.01 8.84
N ALA A 43 -7.21 -1.65 8.65
CA ALA A 43 -5.93 -1.12 9.10
C ALA A 43 -5.59 0.19 8.37
N ILE A 44 -5.81 0.25 7.05
CA ILE A 44 -5.63 1.49 6.27
C ILE A 44 -6.54 2.61 6.76
N LYS A 45 -7.82 2.33 7.04
CA LYS A 45 -8.75 3.33 7.60
C LYS A 45 -8.26 3.90 8.92
N LYS A 46 -7.74 3.05 9.81
CA LYS A 46 -7.13 3.50 11.07
C LYS A 46 -5.87 4.34 10.83
N ALA A 47 -5.01 3.96 9.89
CA ALA A 47 -3.83 4.73 9.53
C ALA A 47 -4.19 6.12 8.97
N LYS A 48 -5.18 6.20 8.07
CA LYS A 48 -5.73 7.47 7.56
C LYS A 48 -6.24 8.35 8.73
N GLN A 49 -6.94 7.77 9.69
CA GLN A 49 -7.43 8.51 10.87
C GLN A 49 -6.27 9.01 11.76
N SER A 50 -5.25 8.19 12.01
CA SER A 50 -4.07 8.60 12.77
C SER A 50 -3.30 9.74 12.08
N CYS A 51 -3.14 9.68 10.76
CA CYS A 51 -2.54 10.74 9.95
C CYS A 51 -3.32 12.05 10.08
N LYS A 52 -4.65 12.00 10.00
CA LYS A 52 -5.50 13.17 10.24
C LYS A 52 -5.35 13.72 11.66
N ASN A 53 -5.30 12.84 12.66
CA ASN A 53 -5.15 13.22 14.07
C ASN A 53 -3.78 13.86 14.37
N SER A 54 -2.74 13.54 13.59
CA SER A 54 -1.42 14.20 13.68
C SER A 54 -1.34 15.51 12.90
N GLY A 55 -2.46 16.01 12.35
CA GLY A 55 -2.53 17.25 11.59
C GLY A 55 -2.02 17.15 10.16
N GLN A 56 -1.70 15.94 9.68
CA GLN A 56 -1.26 15.70 8.31
C GLN A 56 -2.45 15.50 7.37
N SER A 57 -2.31 15.93 6.11
CA SER A 57 -3.36 15.72 5.12
C SER A 57 -3.28 14.32 4.55
N ILE A 58 -4.37 13.55 4.70
CA ILE A 58 -4.48 12.17 4.21
C ILE A 58 -4.10 12.06 2.73
N GLN A 59 -4.51 13.03 1.90
CA GLN A 59 -4.29 12.98 0.44
C GLN A 59 -2.81 13.06 0.03
N TYR A 60 -1.92 13.57 0.90
CA TYR A 60 -0.48 13.59 0.63
C TYR A 60 0.19 12.24 0.91
N HIS A 61 -0.44 11.42 1.75
CA HIS A 61 0.12 10.13 2.17
C HIS A 61 -0.61 8.93 1.58
N PHE A 62 -1.88 9.09 1.22
CA PHE A 62 -2.73 8.03 0.71
C PHE A 62 -3.38 8.46 -0.60
N VAL A 63 -2.98 7.83 -1.69
CA VAL A 63 -3.52 8.10 -3.03
C VAL A 63 -4.26 6.87 -3.52
N ASP A 64 -5.58 6.96 -3.63
CA ASP A 64 -6.40 5.89 -4.18
C ASP A 64 -6.23 5.88 -5.72
N PHE A 65 -5.96 4.71 -6.31
CA PHE A 65 -5.74 4.55 -7.74
C PHE A 65 -6.28 3.20 -8.25
N THR A 66 -6.34 3.07 -9.58
CA THR A 66 -6.68 1.80 -10.24
C THR A 66 -5.40 1.13 -10.72
N GLU A 67 -5.17 -0.09 -10.24
CA GLU A 67 -4.06 -0.93 -10.67
C GLU A 67 -4.55 -1.97 -11.67
N THR A 68 -3.87 -2.08 -12.80
CA THR A 68 -4.09 -3.17 -13.76
C THR A 68 -3.24 -4.35 -13.36
N ILE A 69 -3.86 -5.50 -13.10
CA ILE A 69 -3.17 -6.75 -12.79
C ILE A 69 -3.37 -7.77 -13.91
N GLU A 70 -2.33 -8.54 -14.18
CA GLU A 70 -2.39 -9.69 -15.09
C GLU A 70 -3.18 -10.84 -14.44
N MET A 71 -3.98 -11.50 -15.26
CA MET A 71 -4.76 -12.68 -14.91
C MET A 71 -4.29 -13.89 -15.73
N PRO A 72 -4.65 -15.13 -15.31
CA PRO A 72 -4.41 -16.31 -16.13
C PRO A 72 -4.95 -16.13 -17.55
N LYS A 73 -4.27 -16.75 -18.53
CA LYS A 73 -4.64 -16.71 -19.96
C LYS A 73 -4.53 -15.32 -20.62
N SER A 74 -3.56 -14.50 -20.21
CA SER A 74 -3.30 -13.18 -20.81
C SER A 74 -4.48 -12.20 -20.70
N ALA A 75 -5.40 -12.45 -19.76
CA ALA A 75 -6.42 -11.49 -19.41
C ALA A 75 -5.83 -10.46 -18.43
N SER A 76 -6.42 -9.27 -18.34
CA SER A 76 -6.06 -8.28 -17.35
C SER A 76 -7.30 -7.80 -16.60
N LYS A 77 -7.10 -7.31 -15.38
CA LYS A 77 -8.18 -6.78 -14.54
C LYS A 77 -7.75 -5.51 -13.85
N ASN A 78 -8.64 -4.53 -13.89
CA ASN A 78 -8.52 -3.30 -13.12
C ASN A 78 -9.06 -3.52 -11.70
N ILE A 79 -8.24 -3.23 -10.70
CA ILE A 79 -8.60 -3.31 -9.28
C ILE A 79 -8.29 -2.00 -8.58
N SER A 80 -9.08 -1.62 -7.57
CA SER A 80 -8.74 -0.50 -6.70
C SER A 80 -7.52 -0.83 -5.84
N ASN A 81 -6.62 0.13 -5.66
CA ASN A 81 -5.49 0.04 -4.74
C ASN A 81 -5.17 1.43 -4.18
N ILE A 82 -4.27 1.50 -3.21
CA ILE A 82 -3.89 2.73 -2.51
C ILE A 82 -2.37 2.79 -2.49
N MET A 83 -1.80 3.91 -2.90
CA MET A 83 -0.39 4.22 -2.67
C MET A 83 -0.23 4.83 -1.28
N LEU A 84 0.76 4.36 -0.55
CA LEU A 84 1.18 4.88 0.74
C LEU A 84 2.58 5.46 0.60
N SER A 85 2.74 6.74 0.88
CA SER A 85 4.06 7.35 1.04
C SER A 85 4.50 7.34 2.51
N ARG A 86 5.80 7.50 2.71
CA ARG A 86 6.43 7.57 4.04
C ARG A 86 6.06 8.88 4.77
#